data_AF-A0A1B6FTV0-F1
#
_entry.id   AF-A0A1B6FTV0-F1
#
_cell.length_a   1.000
_cell.length_b   1.000
_cell.length_c   1.000
_cell.angle_alpha   90.00
_cell.angle_beta   90.00
_cell.angle_gamma   90.00
#
_symmetry.space_group_name_H-M   'P 1'
#
loop_
_entity.id
_entity.type
_entity.pdbx_description
1 polymer ?
#
loop_
_entity_poly.entity_id
_entity_poly.type
_entity_poly.pdbx_seq_one_letter_code
_entity_poly.pdbx_strand_id
1 'polypeptide(L)'
;SALEVLHSGIETTKTCLPLSPSLEVKGVHIRSCSYFPSNTLPLKINFHCADDCVIPAIFKVGDDLQQDMLTLQMIRIMDKLWLREGLDLKMVTFACVPTGTKRGMIEMVTEAETLRKIQVELGLTGSFKDRPIAAWLAKHNPSA
;
A
#
# COMPACT_ATOMS: atom_id res chain seq x y z
N SER A 1 27.35 -10.17 10.14
CA SER A 1 26.19 -10.46 11.03
C SER A 1 25.14 -11.25 10.25
N ALA A 2 24.13 -11.86 10.90
CA ALA A 2 23.05 -12.57 10.19
C ALA A 2 22.32 -11.66 9.17
N LEU A 3 22.23 -10.36 9.44
CA LEU A 3 21.62 -9.37 8.54
C LEU A 3 22.43 -9.14 7.26
N GLU A 4 23.77 -9.14 7.35
CA GLU A 4 24.63 -8.98 6.16
C GLU A 4 24.55 -10.20 5.25
N VAL A 5 24.48 -11.40 5.83
CA VAL A 5 24.27 -12.65 5.08
C VAL A 5 22.91 -12.63 4.38
N LEU A 6 21.87 -12.16 5.06
CA LEU A 6 20.52 -12.04 4.50
C LEU A 6 20.46 -11.01 3.37
N HIS A 7 21.13 -9.87 3.55
CA HIS A 7 21.24 -8.83 2.52
C HIS A 7 21.98 -9.35 1.27
N SER A 8 23.16 -9.95 1.46
CA SER A 8 23.93 -10.56 0.37
C SER A 8 23.17 -11.70 -0.31
N GLY A 9 22.39 -12.48 0.44
CA GLY A 9 21.53 -13.53 -0.08
C GLY A 9 20.42 -12.99 -0.99
N ILE A 10 19.76 -11.89 -0.61
CA ILE A 10 18.72 -11.25 -1.41
C ILE A 10 19.30 -10.60 -2.69
N GLU A 11 20.51 -10.04 -2.61
CA GLU A 11 21.18 -9.49 -3.80
C GLU A 11 21.59 -10.59 -4.80
N THR A 12 21.98 -11.76 -4.28
CA THR A 12 22.44 -12.88 -5.10
C THR A 12 21.29 -13.70 -5.68
N THR A 13 20.21 -13.85 -4.91
CA THR A 13 19.02 -14.64 -5.30
C THR A 13 17.78 -13.77 -5.18
N LYS A 14 17.24 -13.40 -6.34
CA LYS A 14 15.99 -12.66 -6.40
C LYS A 14 14.86 -13.47 -5.75
N THR A 15 13.93 -12.76 -5.13
CA THR A 15 12.78 -13.38 -4.44
C THR A 15 11.49 -12.67 -4.82
N CYS A 16 10.36 -13.37 -4.72
CA CYS A 16 9.06 -12.78 -5.02
C CYS A 16 8.39 -12.27 -3.74
N LEU A 17 7.71 -11.14 -3.82
CA LEU A 17 6.91 -10.64 -2.71
C LEU A 17 5.64 -11.50 -2.52
N PRO A 18 5.19 -11.74 -1.27
CA PRO A 18 3.92 -12.43 -1.01
C PRO A 18 2.70 -11.76 -1.67
N LEU A 19 2.79 -10.46 -1.98
CA LEU A 19 1.74 -9.68 -2.63
C LEU A 19 1.40 -10.18 -4.04
N SER A 20 2.39 -10.70 -4.77
CA SER A 20 2.19 -11.33 -6.08
C SER A 20 3.48 -12.05 -6.51
N PRO A 21 3.38 -13.26 -7.06
CA PRO A 21 4.54 -13.99 -7.58
C PRO A 21 5.23 -13.26 -8.75
N SER A 22 4.55 -12.33 -9.41
CA SER A 22 5.14 -11.51 -10.49
C SER A 22 6.01 -10.36 -9.98
N LEU A 23 5.98 -10.06 -8.67
CA LEU A 23 6.77 -8.98 -8.06
C LEU A 23 8.10 -9.53 -7.57
N GLU A 24 9.05 -9.67 -8.50
CA GLU A 24 10.42 -10.09 -8.22
C GLU A 24 11.27 -8.93 -7.68
N VAL A 25 11.94 -9.14 -6.56
CA VAL A 25 12.79 -8.14 -5.89
C VAL A 25 14.19 -8.67 -5.65
N LYS A 26 15.18 -7.77 -5.76
CA LYS A 26 16.62 -8.02 -5.59
C LYS A 26 17.21 -7.36 -4.35
N GLY A 27 16.40 -6.68 -3.54
CA GLY A 27 16.90 -5.94 -2.38
C GLY A 27 15.88 -5.01 -1.75
N VAL A 28 16.31 -4.31 -0.70
CA VAL A 28 15.53 -3.28 0.01
C VAL A 28 16.27 -1.96 -0.06
N HIS A 29 15.58 -0.89 -0.45
CA HIS A 29 16.13 0.47 -0.44
C HIS A 29 16.01 1.11 0.95
N ILE A 30 16.88 0.66 1.86
CA ILE A 30 16.85 0.96 3.31
C ILE A 30 16.64 2.45 3.60
N ARG A 31 17.35 3.34 2.90
CA ARG A 31 17.31 4.79 3.14
C ARG A 31 15.95 5.44 2.88
N SER A 32 15.11 4.81 2.06
CA SER A 32 13.76 5.29 1.74
C SER A 32 12.67 4.59 2.53
N CYS A 33 13.02 3.58 3.32
CA CYS A 33 12.10 2.91 4.22
C CYS A 33 11.79 3.82 5.42
N SER A 34 10.58 3.69 5.96
CA SER A 34 10.14 4.45 7.12
C SER A 34 9.07 3.66 7.88
N TYR A 35 8.36 4.30 8.80
CA TYR A 35 7.20 3.73 9.46
C TYR A 35 6.05 4.75 9.45
N PHE A 36 4.83 4.26 9.56
CA PHE A 36 3.66 5.13 9.69
C PHE A 36 3.39 5.41 11.18
N PRO A 37 3.13 6.66 11.58
CA PRO A 37 2.80 7.01 12.95
C PRO A 37 1.35 6.61 13.27
N SER A 38 1.12 5.31 13.45
CA SER A 38 -0.16 4.72 13.88
C SER A 38 0.07 3.77 15.06
N ASN A 39 -1.01 3.21 15.63
CA ASN A 39 -0.96 2.38 16.85
C ASN A 39 0.02 1.21 16.77
N THR A 40 0.12 0.55 15.60
CA THR A 40 0.96 -0.64 15.41
C THR A 40 2.29 -0.33 14.72
N LEU A 41 2.61 0.95 14.47
CA LEU A 41 3.84 1.41 13.80
C LEU A 41 4.25 0.56 12.58
N PRO A 42 3.37 0.34 11.58
CA PRO A 42 3.69 -0.49 10.44
C PRO A 42 4.85 0.11 9.64
N LEU A 43 5.67 -0.77 9.07
CA LEU A 43 6.85 -0.40 8.31
C LEU A 43 6.47 -0.12 6.85
N LYS A 44 6.92 1.01 6.31
CA LYS A 44 7.00 1.25 4.87
C LYS A 44 8.33 0.69 4.38
N ILE A 45 8.27 -0.35 3.56
CA ILE A 45 9.45 -1.00 2.99
C ILE A 45 9.43 -0.75 1.48
N ASN A 46 10.51 -0.20 0.96
CA ASN A 46 10.70 0.00 -0.47
C ASN A 46 11.69 -1.04 -0.99
N PHE A 47 11.26 -1.87 -1.93
CA PHE A 47 12.07 -2.93 -2.52
C PHE A 47 12.67 -2.50 -3.86
N HIS A 48 13.85 -3.02 -4.18
CA HIS A 48 14.44 -2.93 -5.51
C HIS A 48 13.89 -4.04 -6.40
N CYS A 49 13.30 -3.70 -7.53
CA CYS A 49 12.90 -4.64 -8.56
C CYS A 49 14.07 -4.98 -9.50
N ALA A 50 13.91 -6.03 -10.31
CA ALA A 50 14.86 -6.40 -11.38
C ALA A 50 15.16 -5.22 -12.33
N ASP A 51 14.14 -4.46 -12.72
CA ASP A 51 14.21 -3.39 -13.73
C ASP A 51 14.51 -1.99 -13.16
N ASP A 52 15.23 -1.92 -12.02
CA ASP A 52 15.56 -0.67 -11.29
C ASP A 52 14.35 0.17 -10.85
N CYS A 53 13.14 -0.38 -10.88
CA CYS A 53 11.97 0.24 -10.28
C CYS A 53 11.90 -0.04 -8.77
N VAL A 54 11.16 0.82 -8.05
CA VAL A 54 10.94 0.71 -6.60
C VAL A 54 9.53 0.20 -6.34
N ILE A 55 9.40 -0.88 -5.57
CA ILE A 55 8.12 -1.45 -5.18
C ILE A 55 7.88 -1.14 -3.70
N PRO A 56 6.99 -0.19 -3.36
CA PRO A 56 6.63 0.10 -1.98
C PRO A 56 5.63 -0.92 -1.46
N ALA A 57 5.84 -1.38 -0.23
CA ALA A 57 4.90 -2.20 0.51
C ALA A 57 4.85 -1.81 1.98
N ILE A 58 3.75 -2.14 2.63
CA ILE A 58 3.55 -1.94 4.06
C ILE A 58 3.66 -3.30 4.73
N PHE A 59 4.60 -3.44 5.66
CA PHE A 59 4.67 -4.62 6.52
C PHE A 59 4.08 -4.27 7.88
N LYS A 60 3.09 -5.06 8.31
CA LYS A 60 2.33 -4.79 9.52
C LYS A 60 2.43 -5.95 10.49
N VAL A 61 2.67 -5.62 11.76
CA VAL A 61 2.72 -6.58 12.88
C VAL A 61 1.79 -6.06 13.97
N GLY A 62 1.01 -6.95 14.57
CA GLY A 62 0.07 -6.64 15.65
C GLY A 62 -1.41 -6.79 15.25
N ASP A 63 -1.71 -6.67 13.95
CA ASP A 63 -3.08 -6.78 13.43
C ASP A 63 -3.27 -8.07 12.62
N ASP A 64 -4.47 -8.65 12.71
CA ASP A 64 -4.86 -9.82 11.94
C ASP A 64 -5.41 -9.41 10.57
N LEU A 65 -4.59 -9.56 9.52
CA LEU A 65 -4.93 -9.17 8.16
C LEU A 65 -5.83 -10.17 7.42
N GLN A 66 -6.23 -11.28 8.05
CA GLN A 66 -7.10 -12.27 7.41
C GLN A 66 -8.47 -11.67 7.06
N GLN A 67 -9.02 -10.85 7.95
CA GLN A 67 -10.30 -10.19 7.73
C GLN A 67 -10.23 -9.13 6.62
N ASP A 68 -9.14 -8.34 6.59
CA ASP A 68 -8.88 -7.39 5.51
C ASP A 68 -8.76 -8.08 4.15
N MET A 69 -7.99 -9.18 4.09
CA MET A 69 -7.83 -9.96 2.86
C MET A 69 -9.18 -10.49 2.34
N LEU A 70 -10.01 -11.07 3.21
CA LEU A 70 -11.33 -11.57 2.82
C LEU A 70 -12.24 -10.44 2.32
N THR A 71 -12.23 -9.29 3.01
CA THR A 71 -13.03 -8.13 2.62
C THR A 71 -12.64 -7.62 1.24
N LEU A 72 -11.33 -7.49 0.98
CA LEU A 72 -10.82 -7.08 -0.33
C LEU A 72 -11.14 -8.09 -1.44
N GLN A 73 -11.14 -9.39 -1.14
CA GLN A 73 -11.58 -10.41 -2.09
C GLN A 73 -13.05 -10.26 -2.45
N MET A 74 -13.92 -9.98 -1.48
CA MET A 74 -15.34 -9.74 -1.73
C MET A 74 -15.55 -8.49 -2.61
N ILE A 75 -14.82 -7.41 -2.34
CA ILE A 75 -14.87 -6.19 -3.18
C ILE A 75 -14.44 -6.50 -4.62
N ARG A 76 -13.38 -7.29 -4.81
CA ARG A 76 -12.94 -7.73 -6.15
C ARG A 76 -13.99 -8.57 -6.89
N ILE A 77 -14.76 -9.39 -6.17
CA ILE A 77 -15.87 -10.15 -6.76
C ILE A 77 -17.00 -9.21 -7.18
N MET A 78 -17.37 -8.26 -6.32
CA MET A 78 -18.39 -7.25 -6.63
C MET A 78 -18.02 -6.42 -7.86
N ASP A 79 -16.78 -5.95 -7.92
CA ASP A 79 -16.26 -5.18 -9.05
C ASP A 79 -16.36 -5.95 -10.37
N LYS A 80 -15.96 -7.24 -10.38
CA LYS A 80 -16.13 -8.12 -11.55
C LYS A 80 -17.60 -8.27 -11.97
N LEU A 81 -18.52 -8.35 -11.01
CA LEU A 81 -19.95 -8.47 -11.31
C LEU A 81 -20.49 -7.16 -11.93
N TRP A 82 -20.15 -6.01 -11.37
CA TRP A 82 -20.56 -4.70 -11.91
C TRP A 82 -20.03 -4.48 -13.32
N LEU A 83 -18.74 -4.75 -13.54
CA LEU A 83 -18.13 -4.62 -14.87
C LEU A 83 -18.79 -5.53 -15.92
N ARG A 84 -19.20 -6.74 -15.52
CA ARG A 84 -19.92 -7.67 -16.42
C ARG A 84 -21.27 -7.11 -16.87
N GLU A 85 -21.94 -6.37 -16.01
CA GLU A 85 -23.21 -5.69 -16.32
C GLU A 85 -23.00 -4.30 -16.95
N GLY A 86 -21.76 -3.94 -17.32
CA GLY A 86 -21.42 -2.67 -17.96
C GLY A 86 -21.31 -1.47 -16.99
N LEU A 87 -21.24 -1.72 -15.69
CA LEU A 87 -21.11 -0.69 -14.67
C LEU A 87 -19.66 -0.60 -14.17
N ASP A 88 -18.95 0.45 -14.57
CA ASP A 88 -17.59 0.74 -14.11
C ASP A 88 -17.60 1.79 -12.99
N LEU A 89 -17.55 1.31 -11.73
CA LEU A 89 -17.51 2.16 -10.54
C LEU A 89 -16.11 2.63 -10.16
N LYS A 90 -15.09 2.37 -10.99
CA LYS A 90 -13.70 2.78 -10.77
C LYS A 90 -13.15 2.29 -9.42
N MET A 91 -13.48 1.06 -9.04
CA MET A 91 -13.04 0.48 -7.76
C MET A 91 -11.52 0.30 -7.75
N VAL A 92 -10.87 0.79 -6.70
CA VAL A 92 -9.44 0.56 -6.46
C VAL A 92 -9.30 -0.49 -5.35
N THR A 93 -8.62 -1.59 -5.66
CA THR A 93 -8.28 -2.63 -4.67
C THR A 93 -6.77 -2.83 -4.66
N PHE A 94 -6.25 -3.30 -3.53
CA PHE A 94 -4.82 -3.56 -3.33
C PHE A 94 -4.64 -4.94 -2.68
N ALA A 95 -3.47 -5.53 -2.83
CA ALA A 95 -3.14 -6.80 -2.21
C ALA A 95 -2.94 -6.64 -0.69
N CYS A 96 -3.53 -7.57 0.07
CA CYS A 96 -3.34 -7.71 1.50
C CYS A 96 -3.14 -9.19 1.77
N VAL A 97 -1.95 -9.58 2.22
CA VAL A 97 -1.54 -10.98 2.33
C VAL A 97 -1.04 -11.25 3.74
N PRO A 98 -1.79 -12.01 4.56
CA PRO A 98 -1.30 -12.51 5.84
C PRO A 98 -0.08 -13.41 5.61
N THR A 99 1.00 -13.17 6.34
CA THR A 99 2.22 -14.00 6.28
C THR A 99 2.44 -14.80 7.57
N GLY A 100 1.54 -14.65 8.55
CA GLY A 100 1.51 -15.41 9.79
C GLY A 100 0.54 -14.80 10.80
N THR A 101 0.54 -15.31 12.02
CA THR A 101 -0.34 -14.79 13.09
C THR A 101 -0.06 -13.32 13.37
N LYS A 102 -1.11 -12.49 13.25
CA LYS A 102 -1.09 -11.04 13.47
C LYS A 102 0.04 -10.32 12.72
N ARG A 103 0.34 -10.76 11.49
CA ARG A 103 1.32 -10.11 10.61
C ARG A 103 1.01 -10.35 9.15
N GLY A 104 1.45 -9.41 8.31
CA GLY A 104 1.41 -9.60 6.87
C GLY A 104 1.88 -8.39 6.11
N MET A 105 1.71 -8.46 4.80
CA MET A 105 2.14 -7.44 3.86
C MET A 105 0.93 -6.87 3.12
N ILE A 106 0.95 -5.56 2.93
CA ILE A 106 -0.08 -4.81 2.21
C ILE A 106 0.61 -4.05 1.09
N GLU A 107 0.04 -4.10 -0.10
CA GLU A 107 0.45 -3.29 -1.23
C GLU A 107 0.23 -1.82 -0.93
N MET A 108 1.22 -0.98 -1.22
CA MET A 108 1.09 0.46 -1.03
C MET A 108 0.55 1.10 -2.31
N VAL A 109 -0.65 1.68 -2.22
CA VAL A 109 -1.20 2.50 -3.30
C VAL A 109 -0.41 3.81 -3.37
N THR A 110 0.24 4.06 -4.50
CA THR A 110 0.99 5.29 -4.78
C THR A 110 0.06 6.45 -5.14
N GLU A 111 0.53 7.69 -5.04
CA GLU A 111 -0.26 8.89 -5.34
C GLU A 111 -1.59 8.97 -4.56
N ALA A 112 -1.61 8.42 -3.35
CA ALA A 112 -2.76 8.40 -2.47
C ALA A 112 -2.50 9.13 -1.16
N GLU A 113 -3.53 9.78 -0.62
CA GLU A 113 -3.47 10.45 0.67
C GLU A 113 -4.75 10.20 1.48
N THR A 114 -4.61 10.08 2.80
CA THR A 114 -5.74 9.93 3.71
C THR A 114 -6.58 11.21 3.74
N LEU A 115 -7.91 11.09 3.76
CA LEU A 115 -8.81 12.24 3.90
C LEU A 115 -8.47 13.11 5.11
N ARG A 116 -8.06 12.48 6.22
CA ARG A 116 -7.64 13.19 7.44
C ARG A 116 -6.45 14.11 7.17
N LYS A 117 -5.42 13.63 6.45
CA LYS A 117 -4.24 14.43 6.15
C LYS A 117 -4.56 15.59 5.21
N ILE A 118 -5.42 15.35 4.20
CA ILE A 118 -5.93 16.40 3.30
C ILE A 118 -6.63 17.51 4.10
N GLN A 119 -7.49 17.16 5.05
CA GLN A 119 -8.21 18.15 5.87
C GLN A 119 -7.29 18.95 6.80
N VAL A 120 -6.30 18.29 7.39
CA VAL A 120 -5.33 18.93 8.29
C VAL A 120 -4.40 19.87 7.54
N GLU A 121 -4.02 19.57 6.29
CA GLU A 121 -3.20 20.47 5.44
C GLU A 121 -3.83 21.86 5.29
N LEU A 122 -5.17 21.94 5.31
CA LEU A 122 -5.94 23.19 5.19
C LEU A 122 -6.44 23.75 6.53
N GLY A 123 -5.88 23.28 7.65
CA GLY A 123 -6.07 23.88 8.98
C GLY A 123 -7.40 23.58 9.67
N LEU A 124 -8.18 22.60 9.18
CA LEU A 124 -9.45 22.22 9.79
C LEU A 124 -9.27 21.00 10.68
N THR A 125 -9.37 21.19 11.99
CA THR A 125 -9.52 20.11 12.96
C THR A 125 -11.01 19.96 13.31
N GLY A 126 -11.61 18.81 12.99
CA GLY A 126 -12.90 18.39 13.56
C GLY A 126 -14.19 18.71 12.80
N SER A 127 -14.15 19.43 11.66
CA SER A 127 -15.33 19.62 10.80
C SER A 127 -15.03 19.15 9.37
N PHE A 128 -15.71 18.08 8.93
CA PHE A 128 -15.69 17.63 7.54
C PHE A 128 -16.38 18.68 6.67
N LYS A 129 -15.63 19.68 6.22
CA LYS A 129 -16.07 20.61 5.17
C LYS A 129 -15.72 20.00 3.81
N ASP A 130 -16.49 20.31 2.78
CA ASP A 130 -16.26 19.79 1.42
C ASP A 130 -15.12 20.52 0.70
N ARG A 131 -14.91 21.79 1.04
CA ARG A 131 -13.92 22.67 0.42
C ARG A 131 -12.48 22.10 0.37
N PRO A 132 -11.94 21.47 1.43
CA PRO A 132 -10.59 20.90 1.43
C PRO A 132 -10.38 19.83 0.36
N ILE A 133 -11.35 18.94 0.19
CA ILE A 133 -11.26 17.85 -0.79
C ILE A 133 -11.29 18.45 -2.20
N ALA A 134 -12.23 19.35 -2.48
CA ALA A 134 -12.33 20.01 -3.78
C ALA A 134 -11.05 20.80 -4.14
N ALA A 135 -10.49 21.53 -3.18
CA ALA A 135 -9.25 22.28 -3.37
C ALA A 135 -8.04 21.36 -3.59
N TRP A 136 -7.96 20.25 -2.84
CA TRP A 136 -6.91 19.26 -3.02
C TRP A 136 -7.00 18.60 -4.38
N LEU A 137 -8.20 18.24 -4.85
CA LEU A 137 -8.43 17.68 -6.17
C LEU A 137 -8.05 18.68 -7.28
N ALA A 138 -8.47 19.94 -7.20
CA ALA A 138 -8.12 20.98 -8.18
C ALA A 138 -6.61 21.22 -8.25
N LYS A 139 -5.91 21.19 -7.10
CA LYS A 139 -4.44 21.34 -7.02
C LYS A 139 -3.71 20.21 -7.76
N HIS A 140 -4.22 18.97 -7.68
CA HIS A 140 -3.60 17.80 -8.33
C HIS A 140 -4.09 17.55 -9.76
N ASN A 141 -5.14 18.26 -10.20
CA ASN A 141 -5.71 18.16 -11.55
C ASN A 141 -5.87 19.55 -12.18
N PRO A 142 -4.78 20.28 -12.46
CA PRO A 142 -4.83 21.67 -12.93
C PRO A 142 -5.40 21.83 -14.35
N SER A 143 -5.54 20.73 -15.09
CA SER A 143 -6.05 20.70 -16.47
C SER A 143 -7.47 20.18 -16.60
N ALA A 144 -8.14 19.88 -15.46
CA ALA A 144 -9.52 19.41 -15.41
C ALA A 144 -10.53 20.55 -15.32
#